data_AF-A0A933KII2-F1
#
_entry.id   AF-A0A933KII2-F1
#
_cell.length_a   1.000
_cell.length_b   1.000
_cell.length_c   1.000
_cell.angle_alpha   90.00
_cell.angle_beta   90.00
_cell.angle_gamma   90.00
#
_symmetry.space_group_name_H-M   'P 1'
#
loop_
_entity.id
_entity.type
_entity.pdbx_description
1 polymer ?
#
loop_
_entity_poly.entity_id
_entity_poly.type
_entity_poly.pdbx_seq_one_letter_code
_entity_poly.pdbx_strand_id
1 'polypeptide(L)'
;MKSSILARCLRVVGLLGDRFVNGYLLHPRRRKAVLLGMAVLVAYLAAVVALERELAPAAVENVPAIGATVSHGAAGPEAGPLDREAYLMGRVWLEKLPANPRDPFRLYLFQENNTGAFVQVESVVKFSIELFSFQVRNNAIQFAFPHTGQKGATVYTIEDFQGRGDFNLKLTLDKDPRTGGQTASYFSMLDHSDQLPEWLRAAVQEATRRFEG
;
A
#
# COMPACT_ATOMS: atom_id res chain seq x y z
N MET A 1 22.95 -7.96 -17.63
CA MET A 1 21.53 -8.40 -17.71
C MET A 1 20.53 -7.46 -17.01
N LYS A 2 20.91 -6.70 -15.96
CA LYS A 2 20.02 -5.77 -15.21
C LYS A 2 19.37 -4.63 -16.04
N SER A 3 19.94 -4.27 -17.20
CA SER A 3 19.42 -3.20 -18.09
C SER A 3 18.14 -3.57 -18.86
N SER A 4 17.86 -4.87 -19.04
CA SER A 4 16.75 -5.34 -19.89
C SER A 4 15.36 -5.17 -19.26
N ILE A 5 15.24 -5.40 -17.95
CA ILE A 5 13.96 -5.39 -17.24
C ILE A 5 13.47 -3.95 -17.03
N LEU A 6 14.37 -3.06 -16.61
CA LEU A 6 14.10 -1.63 -16.42
C LEU A 6 13.64 -0.95 -17.72
N ALA A 7 14.28 -1.29 -18.85
CA ALA A 7 13.90 -0.80 -20.18
C ALA A 7 12.53 -1.33 -20.65
N ARG A 8 12.15 -2.55 -20.24
CA ARG A 8 10.82 -3.13 -20.53
C ARG A 8 9.73 -2.46 -19.68
N CYS A 9 9.96 -2.27 -18.38
CA CYS A 9 9.02 -1.56 -17.50
C CYS A 9 8.81 -0.10 -17.95
N LEU A 10 9.88 0.63 -18.26
CA LEU A 10 9.80 2.02 -18.76
C LEU A 10 9.11 2.14 -20.12
N ARG A 11 9.31 1.18 -21.04
CA ARG A 11 8.57 1.16 -22.33
C ARG A 11 7.07 0.97 -22.15
N VAL A 12 6.65 0.11 -21.21
CA VAL A 12 5.23 -0.11 -20.95
C VAL A 12 4.58 1.13 -20.32
N VAL A 13 5.28 1.80 -19.39
CA VAL A 13 4.81 3.05 -18.78
C VAL A 13 4.75 4.19 -19.81
N GLY A 14 5.76 4.33 -20.67
CA GLY A 14 5.79 5.35 -21.74
C GLY A 14 4.68 5.15 -22.80
N LEU A 15 4.39 3.91 -23.20
CA LEU A 15 3.31 3.59 -24.15
C LEU A 15 1.91 3.80 -23.56
N LEU A 16 1.77 3.69 -22.23
CA LEU A 16 0.51 3.93 -21.54
C LEU A 16 0.23 5.43 -21.33
N GLY A 17 1.26 6.26 -21.15
CA GLY A 17 1.12 7.72 -20.94
C GLY A 17 0.63 8.47 -22.19
N ASP A 18 1.23 8.23 -23.35
CA ASP A 18 0.97 9.04 -24.56
C ASP A 18 -0.40 8.80 -25.21
N ARG A 19 -1.05 7.66 -24.93
CA ARG A 19 -2.40 7.37 -25.45
C ARG A 19 -3.55 7.68 -24.48
N PHE A 20 -3.25 7.99 -23.22
CA PHE A 20 -4.28 8.20 -22.20
C PHE A 20 -4.76 9.65 -22.07
N VAL A 21 -3.92 10.64 -22.45
CA VAL A 21 -4.16 12.04 -22.08
C VAL A 21 -5.11 12.78 -23.04
N ASN A 22 -5.26 12.35 -24.29
CA ASN A 22 -5.79 13.25 -25.33
C ASN A 22 -7.24 13.03 -25.83
N GLY A 23 -8.15 12.46 -25.02
CA GLY A 23 -9.56 12.47 -25.44
C GLY A 23 -10.54 11.59 -24.68
N TYR A 24 -10.74 11.81 -23.38
CA TYR A 24 -11.76 11.04 -22.64
C TYR A 24 -12.50 11.86 -21.60
N LEU A 25 -13.40 12.74 -22.08
CA LEU A 25 -14.45 13.29 -21.24
C LEU A 25 -15.83 13.12 -21.93
N LEU A 26 -16.67 12.08 -21.64
CA LEU A 26 -18.10 12.23 -21.21
C LEU A 26 -18.99 10.94 -21.17
N HIS A 27 -18.49 9.69 -21.31
CA HIS A 27 -19.39 8.50 -21.44
C HIS A 27 -19.36 7.45 -20.30
N PRO A 28 -20.45 6.70 -20.01
CA PRO A 28 -20.52 5.53 -19.09
C PRO A 28 -19.51 4.39 -19.34
N ARG A 29 -18.75 4.42 -20.44
CA ARG A 29 -17.56 3.56 -20.67
C ARG A 29 -16.37 3.86 -19.74
N ARG A 30 -16.42 4.93 -18.93
CA ARG A 30 -15.35 5.38 -18.03
C ARG A 30 -15.04 4.46 -16.84
N ARG A 31 -15.94 3.56 -16.45
CA ARG A 31 -15.63 2.57 -15.39
C ARG A 31 -14.44 1.69 -15.79
N LYS A 32 -14.32 1.31 -17.07
CA LYS A 32 -13.21 0.47 -17.58
C LYS A 32 -11.84 1.15 -17.58
N ALA A 33 -11.78 2.47 -17.76
CA ALA A 33 -10.51 3.21 -17.77
C ALA A 33 -9.92 3.37 -16.36
N VAL A 34 -10.81 3.57 -15.39
CA VAL A 34 -10.51 3.63 -13.96
C VAL A 34 -9.94 2.31 -13.47
N LEU A 35 -10.58 1.24 -13.93
CA LEU A 35 -10.22 -0.12 -13.66
C LEU A 35 -8.82 -0.47 -14.14
N LEU A 36 -8.53 -0.12 -15.40
CA LEU A 36 -7.21 -0.31 -15.96
C LEU A 36 -6.14 0.48 -15.19
N GLY A 37 -6.44 1.72 -14.77
CA GLY A 37 -5.51 2.56 -14.00
C GLY A 37 -5.10 1.95 -12.66
N MET A 38 -6.06 1.46 -11.87
CA MET A 38 -5.77 0.83 -10.57
C MET A 38 -5.02 -0.49 -10.71
N ALA A 39 -5.33 -1.28 -11.72
CA ALA A 39 -4.67 -2.54 -11.95
C ALA A 39 -3.23 -2.37 -12.44
N VAL A 40 -3.01 -1.37 -13.32
CA VAL A 40 -1.69 -0.93 -13.73
C VAL A 40 -0.91 -0.40 -12.51
N LEU A 41 -1.54 0.35 -11.61
CA LEU A 41 -0.93 0.82 -10.37
C LEU A 41 -0.47 -0.35 -9.48
N VAL A 42 -1.33 -1.35 -9.25
CA VAL A 42 -1.00 -2.52 -8.42
C VAL A 42 0.12 -3.36 -9.06
N ALA A 43 0.04 -3.62 -10.36
CA ALA A 43 1.08 -4.36 -11.06
C ALA A 43 2.40 -3.57 -11.15
N TYR A 44 2.32 -2.25 -11.31
CA TYR A 44 3.48 -1.37 -11.28
C TYR A 44 4.13 -1.36 -9.89
N LEU A 45 3.34 -1.28 -8.82
CA LEU A 45 3.83 -1.38 -7.44
C LEU A 45 4.53 -2.72 -7.20
N ALA A 46 3.92 -3.83 -7.62
CA ALA A 46 4.52 -5.16 -7.52
C ALA A 46 5.85 -5.25 -8.29
N ALA A 47 5.90 -4.69 -9.51
CA ALA A 47 7.10 -4.68 -10.34
C ALA A 47 8.22 -3.79 -9.76
N VAL A 48 7.87 -2.60 -9.24
CA VAL A 48 8.84 -1.68 -8.62
C VAL A 48 9.45 -2.31 -7.37
N VAL A 49 8.64 -2.97 -6.53
CA VAL A 49 9.18 -3.61 -5.32
C VAL A 49 10.01 -4.86 -5.65
N ALA A 50 9.61 -5.64 -6.67
CA ALA A 50 10.44 -6.75 -7.17
C ALA A 50 11.80 -6.26 -7.72
N LEU A 51 11.85 -5.07 -8.31
CA LEU A 51 13.09 -4.46 -8.80
C LEU A 51 14.01 -4.00 -7.65
N GLU A 52 13.45 -3.52 -6.55
CA GLU A 52 14.24 -3.14 -5.36
C GLU A 52 14.90 -4.33 -4.67
N ARG A 53 14.30 -5.53 -4.73
CA ARG A 53 14.96 -6.78 -4.26
C ARG A 53 16.32 -7.01 -4.90
N GLU A 54 16.56 -6.54 -6.12
CA GLU A 54 17.86 -6.65 -6.80
C GLU A 54 18.84 -5.52 -6.48
N LEU A 55 18.36 -4.43 -5.88
CA LEU A 55 19.09 -3.17 -5.70
C LEU A 55 19.35 -2.81 -4.24
N ALA A 56 18.69 -3.43 -3.27
CA ALA A 56 18.86 -3.08 -1.86
C ALA A 56 20.27 -3.44 -1.33
N PRO A 57 21.10 -2.46 -0.92
CA PRO A 57 22.28 -2.73 -0.13
C PRO A 57 21.87 -3.10 1.31
N ALA A 58 22.66 -3.96 1.97
CA ALA A 58 22.44 -4.54 3.29
C ALA A 58 22.48 -3.56 4.49
N ALA A 59 21.97 -2.34 4.36
CA ALA A 59 22.19 -1.26 5.33
C ALA A 59 20.92 -0.84 6.09
N VAL A 60 20.39 -1.71 6.97
CA VAL A 60 19.46 -1.30 8.03
C VAL A 60 19.89 -1.87 9.38
N GLU A 61 21.16 -1.71 9.75
CA GLU A 61 21.68 -2.29 11.00
C GLU A 61 21.74 -1.34 12.21
N ASN A 62 21.52 -0.02 12.05
CA ASN A 62 21.68 0.91 13.18
C ASN A 62 20.60 2.00 13.24
N VAL A 63 19.34 1.61 13.46
CA VAL A 63 18.34 2.53 14.02
C VAL A 63 18.41 2.39 15.54
N PRO A 64 18.89 3.41 16.29
CA PRO A 64 18.92 3.34 17.74
C PRO A 64 17.50 3.07 18.24
N ALA A 65 17.35 2.08 19.11
CA ALA A 65 16.08 1.77 19.74
C ALA A 65 15.62 3.04 20.48
N ILE A 66 14.68 3.76 19.88
CA ILE A 66 14.03 4.89 20.55
C ILE A 66 13.29 4.26 21.72
N GLY A 67 13.80 4.50 22.93
CA GLY A 67 13.16 4.10 24.18
C GLY A 67 11.84 4.84 24.33
N ALA A 68 10.81 4.36 23.62
CA ALA A 68 9.46 4.79 23.83
C ALA A 68 9.03 4.20 25.18
N THR A 69 9.18 4.97 26.25
CA THR A 69 8.52 4.71 27.52
C THR A 69 7.03 4.92 27.30
N VAL A 70 6.35 3.90 26.76
CA VAL A 70 4.90 3.92 26.55
C VAL A 70 4.26 3.64 27.92
N SER A 71 3.74 4.70 28.53
CA SER A 71 2.83 4.58 29.68
C SER A 71 1.60 3.79 29.22
N HIS A 72 1.49 2.54 29.71
CA HIS A 72 0.38 1.63 29.44
C HIS A 72 -0.90 2.20 30.08
N GLY A 73 -1.68 2.96 29.31
CA GLY A 73 -3.05 3.34 29.66
C GLY A 73 -4.00 2.18 29.42
N ALA A 74 -4.68 1.73 30.48
CA ALA A 74 -5.84 0.84 30.56
C ALA A 74 -6.05 -0.14 29.38
N ALA A 75 -5.59 -1.37 29.59
CA ALA A 75 -5.84 -2.53 28.74
C ALA A 75 -7.34 -2.72 28.47
N GLY A 76 -7.75 -2.51 27.23
CA GLY A 76 -8.96 -3.11 26.68
C GLY A 76 -8.83 -4.63 26.62
N PRO A 77 -9.93 -5.36 26.39
CA PRO A 77 -9.95 -6.82 26.40
C PRO A 77 -8.85 -7.37 25.49
N GLU A 78 -7.98 -8.16 26.10
CA GLU A 78 -6.84 -8.81 25.48
C GLU A 78 -7.37 -9.84 24.46
N ALA A 79 -7.63 -9.36 23.24
CA ALA A 79 -7.78 -10.25 22.09
C ALA A 79 -6.55 -11.15 22.08
N GLY A 80 -6.76 -12.47 22.09
CA GLY A 80 -5.67 -13.46 22.10
C GLY A 80 -4.61 -13.14 21.04
N PRO A 81 -3.36 -13.61 21.20
CA PRO A 81 -2.23 -13.14 20.42
C PRO A 81 -2.39 -13.48 18.93
N LEU A 82 -3.07 -12.60 18.18
CA LEU A 82 -2.93 -12.53 16.75
C LEU A 82 -1.44 -12.27 16.49
N ASP A 83 -0.83 -13.02 15.59
CA ASP A 83 0.50 -12.70 15.08
C ASP A 83 0.39 -11.41 14.27
N ARG A 84 0.44 -10.28 14.98
CA ARG A 84 0.22 -8.93 14.42
C ARG A 84 1.18 -8.63 13.29
N GLU A 85 2.37 -9.23 13.32
CA GLU A 85 3.34 -9.09 12.24
C GLU A 85 2.86 -9.86 11.01
N ALA A 86 2.48 -11.13 11.15
CA ALA A 86 1.91 -11.90 10.05
C ALA A 86 0.65 -11.25 9.43
N TYR A 87 -0.19 -10.61 10.25
CA TYR A 87 -1.35 -9.87 9.74
C TYR A 87 -0.98 -8.59 9.00
N LEU A 88 0.10 -7.91 9.38
CA LEU A 88 0.53 -6.67 8.74
C LEU A 88 0.99 -6.90 7.29
N MET A 89 1.70 -8.00 7.06
CA MET A 89 2.38 -8.32 5.80
C MET A 89 1.44 -8.78 4.70
N GLY A 90 1.82 -8.51 3.45
CA GLY A 90 1.18 -9.07 2.25
C GLY A 90 -0.22 -8.55 1.96
N ARG A 91 -0.64 -7.46 2.63
CA ARG A 91 -2.00 -6.92 2.56
C ARG A 91 -2.03 -5.48 2.08
N VAL A 92 -3.16 -5.13 1.48
CA VAL A 92 -3.52 -3.74 1.19
C VAL A 92 -4.25 -3.16 2.39
N TRP A 93 -3.71 -2.08 2.94
CA TRP A 93 -4.30 -1.33 4.04
C TRP A 93 -4.86 -0.01 3.52
N LEU A 94 -6.17 0.05 3.26
CA LEU A 94 -6.85 1.20 2.68
C LEU A 94 -7.37 2.15 3.76
N GLU A 95 -7.16 3.46 3.63
CA GLU A 95 -7.75 4.44 4.54
C GLU A 95 -9.28 4.42 4.46
N LYS A 96 -9.81 4.32 3.24
CA LYS A 96 -11.24 4.23 2.95
C LYS A 96 -11.44 3.61 1.58
N LEU A 97 -12.60 2.99 1.37
CA LEU A 97 -13.00 2.55 0.04
C LEU A 97 -13.52 3.76 -0.75
N PRO A 98 -12.92 4.10 -1.91
CA PRO A 98 -13.45 5.15 -2.76
C PRO A 98 -14.81 4.73 -3.31
N ALA A 99 -15.81 5.63 -3.25
CA ALA A 99 -17.12 5.39 -3.85
C ALA A 99 -17.07 5.65 -5.36
N ASN A 100 -16.20 6.58 -5.78
CA ASN A 100 -15.99 6.98 -7.16
C ASN A 100 -14.51 6.96 -7.54
N PRO A 101 -14.20 6.84 -8.84
CA PRO A 101 -12.83 6.81 -9.33
C PRO A 101 -11.97 8.07 -9.09
N ARG A 102 -12.63 9.17 -8.76
CA ARG A 102 -12.01 10.46 -8.48
C ARG A 102 -11.92 10.73 -6.99
N ASP A 103 -12.43 9.82 -6.17
CA ASP A 103 -12.37 9.98 -4.73
C ASP A 103 -10.92 9.73 -4.30
N PRO A 104 -10.31 10.68 -3.58
CA PRO A 104 -8.96 10.49 -3.12
C PRO A 104 -8.93 9.47 -1.98
N PHE A 105 -7.89 8.65 -1.93
CA PHE A 105 -7.65 7.69 -0.84
C PHE A 105 -6.17 7.43 -0.66
N ARG A 106 -5.80 6.92 0.51
CA ARG A 106 -4.43 6.52 0.82
C ARG A 106 -4.39 5.03 1.11
N LEU A 107 -3.24 4.40 0.87
CA LEU A 107 -2.99 3.04 1.31
C LEU A 107 -1.54 2.81 1.71
N TYR A 108 -1.38 1.79 2.54
CA TYR A 108 -0.10 1.17 2.84
C TYR A 108 -0.05 -0.25 2.27
N LEU A 109 1.15 -0.65 1.83
CA LEU A 109 1.53 -2.02 1.52
C LEU A 109 2.77 -2.35 2.34
N PHE A 110 2.74 -3.48 3.05
CA PHE A 110 3.89 -4.01 3.78
C PHE A 110 4.26 -5.37 3.20
N GLN A 111 5.55 -5.60 2.97
CA GLN A 111 6.07 -6.87 2.45
C GLN A 111 7.03 -7.54 3.45
N GLU A 112 7.13 -8.87 3.33
CA GLU A 112 7.92 -9.73 4.21
C GLU A 112 9.43 -9.40 4.22
N ASN A 113 9.94 -8.71 3.21
CA ASN A 113 11.34 -8.29 3.10
C ASN A 113 11.61 -6.93 3.77
N ASN A 114 10.75 -6.47 4.69
CA ASN A 114 10.89 -5.20 5.40
C ASN A 114 10.86 -3.96 4.47
N THR A 115 10.22 -4.08 3.31
CA THR A 115 9.94 -2.96 2.41
C THR A 115 8.45 -2.77 2.20
N GLY A 116 8.05 -1.53 1.94
CA GLY A 116 6.65 -1.19 1.73
C GLY A 116 6.47 0.01 0.83
N ALA A 117 5.22 0.30 0.54
CA ALA A 117 4.83 1.45 -0.27
C ALA A 117 3.67 2.18 0.40
N PHE A 118 3.81 3.50 0.51
CA PHE A 118 2.71 4.40 0.79
C PHE A 118 2.23 4.99 -0.52
N VAL A 119 0.92 4.93 -0.76
CA VAL A 119 0.34 5.41 -2.01
C VAL A 119 -0.75 6.41 -1.69
N GLN A 120 -0.61 7.61 -2.22
CA GLN A 120 -1.61 8.65 -2.14
C GLN A 120 -2.26 8.82 -3.50
N VAL A 121 -3.52 8.44 -3.59
CA VAL A 121 -4.31 8.48 -4.81
C VAL A 121 -5.17 9.74 -4.76
N GLU A 122 -4.93 10.69 -5.67
CA GLU A 122 -5.83 11.83 -5.89
C GLU A 122 -7.00 11.42 -6.79
N SER A 123 -6.72 10.55 -7.76
CA SER A 123 -7.68 9.83 -8.57
C SER A 123 -7.02 8.56 -9.10
N VAL A 124 -7.78 7.61 -9.61
CA VAL A 124 -7.23 6.37 -10.18
C VAL A 124 -6.22 6.54 -11.33
N VAL A 125 -6.13 7.73 -11.93
CA VAL A 125 -5.13 8.07 -12.96
C VAL A 125 -4.05 9.03 -12.46
N LYS A 126 -4.18 9.54 -11.23
CA LYS A 126 -3.23 10.47 -10.60
C LYS A 126 -2.96 10.04 -9.17
N PHE A 127 -1.79 9.47 -8.97
CA PHE A 127 -1.34 8.99 -7.67
C PHE A 127 0.15 9.29 -7.49
N SER A 128 0.60 9.35 -6.24
CA SER A 128 2.01 9.31 -5.87
C SER A 128 2.29 8.02 -5.10
N ILE A 129 3.51 7.51 -5.28
CA ILE A 129 4.02 6.33 -4.58
C ILE A 129 5.28 6.77 -3.87
N GLU A 130 5.40 6.40 -2.59
CA GLU A 130 6.61 6.58 -1.82
C GLU A 130 6.98 5.25 -1.17
N LEU A 131 8.18 4.77 -1.51
CA LEU A 131 8.73 3.54 -0.97
C LEU A 131 9.34 3.81 0.41
N PHE A 132 9.29 2.80 1.27
CA PHE A 132 9.90 2.84 2.58
C PHE A 132 10.47 1.49 2.98
N SER A 133 11.50 1.53 3.83
CA SER A 133 11.86 0.37 4.62
C SER A 133 11.22 0.48 6.00
N PHE A 134 10.96 -0.66 6.61
CA PHE A 134 10.41 -0.70 7.96
C PHE A 134 10.96 -1.85 8.78
N GLN A 135 10.80 -1.77 10.10
CA GLN A 135 11.02 -2.89 11.01
C GLN A 135 9.88 -2.93 12.01
N VAL A 136 9.35 -4.12 12.28
CA VAL A 136 8.39 -4.35 13.35
C VAL A 136 9.17 -4.77 14.60
N ARG A 137 8.95 -4.08 15.72
CA ARG A 137 9.47 -4.48 17.04
C ARG A 137 8.38 -4.32 18.08
N ASN A 138 8.01 -5.41 18.73
CA ASN A 138 6.92 -5.46 19.71
C ASN A 138 5.59 -5.00 19.09
N ASN A 139 5.17 -3.77 19.41
CA ASN A 139 3.95 -3.12 18.92
C ASN A 139 4.26 -1.83 18.17
N ALA A 140 5.48 -1.66 17.65
CA ALA A 140 5.90 -0.48 16.93
C ALA A 140 6.46 -0.81 15.55
N ILE A 141 6.14 0.03 14.57
CA ILE A 141 6.73 0.03 13.24
C ILE A 141 7.72 1.20 13.18
N GLN A 142 8.98 0.89 12.92
CA GLN A 142 10.00 1.89 12.61
C GLN A 142 10.05 2.06 11.10
N PHE A 143 9.82 3.28 10.61
CA PHE A 143 9.90 3.63 9.20
C PHE A 143 11.19 4.36 8.87
N ALA A 144 11.71 4.12 7.66
CA ALA A 144 12.66 4.97 7.01
C ALA A 144 12.20 5.23 5.57
N PHE A 145 12.12 6.50 5.19
CA PHE A 145 11.68 6.94 3.87
C PHE A 145 12.87 7.53 3.12
N PRO A 146 13.49 6.78 2.19
CA PRO A 146 14.72 7.20 1.54
C PRO A 146 14.60 8.52 0.78
N HIS A 147 13.44 8.77 0.17
CA HIS A 147 13.22 9.97 -0.65
C HIS A 147 13.31 11.27 0.15
N THR A 148 12.76 11.29 1.36
CA THR A 148 12.72 12.48 2.23
C THR A 148 13.79 12.45 3.33
N GLY A 149 14.45 11.32 3.53
CA GLY A 149 15.34 11.08 4.67
C GLY A 149 14.59 10.97 6.01
N GLN A 150 13.26 11.04 6.00
CA GLN A 150 12.45 10.99 7.21
C GLN A 150 12.51 9.60 7.85
N LYS A 151 12.67 9.59 9.17
CA LYS A 151 12.56 8.40 10.01
C LYS A 151 11.48 8.63 11.06
N GLY A 152 10.77 7.59 11.43
CA GLY A 152 9.71 7.68 12.43
C GLY A 152 9.42 6.33 13.06
N ALA A 153 8.81 6.35 14.24
CA ALA A 153 8.28 5.16 14.87
C ALA A 153 6.81 5.41 15.20
N THR A 154 5.95 4.46 14.85
CA THR A 154 4.52 4.48 15.17
C THR A 154 4.20 3.26 16.02
N VAL A 155 3.38 3.44 17.06
CA VAL A 155 2.74 2.29 17.71
C VAL A 155 1.59 1.85 16.83
N TYR A 156 1.43 0.55 16.63
CA TYR A 156 0.34 0.02 15.81
C TYR A 156 -0.50 -1.03 16.53
N THR A 157 -1.77 -1.11 16.15
CA THR A 157 -2.68 -2.18 16.53
C THR A 157 -3.37 -2.73 15.30
N ILE A 158 -3.61 -4.05 15.29
CA ILE A 158 -4.48 -4.70 14.32
C ILE A 158 -5.57 -5.40 15.13
N GLU A 159 -6.82 -5.11 14.79
CA GLU A 159 -8.00 -5.65 15.44
C GLU A 159 -9.00 -6.16 14.40
N ASP A 160 -9.77 -7.18 14.79
CA ASP A 160 -10.94 -7.60 14.04
C ASP A 160 -11.93 -6.43 13.97
N PHE A 161 -12.49 -6.19 12.79
CA PHE A 161 -13.33 -5.05 12.52
C PHE A 161 -14.61 -5.50 11.83
N GLN A 162 -15.73 -5.48 12.54
CA GLN A 162 -17.05 -5.73 11.92
C GLN A 162 -17.59 -4.42 11.33
N GLY A 163 -16.95 -3.94 10.27
CA GLY A 163 -17.20 -2.64 9.68
C GLY A 163 -18.11 -2.61 8.46
N ARG A 164 -18.01 -1.49 7.72
CA ARG A 164 -18.75 -1.32 6.45
C ARG A 164 -18.11 -2.15 5.33
N GLY A 165 -18.93 -2.99 4.70
CA GLY A 165 -18.52 -3.80 3.55
C GLY A 165 -17.73 -5.03 4.00
N ASP A 166 -16.74 -5.40 3.20
CA ASP A 166 -16.01 -6.67 3.35
C ASP A 166 -14.73 -6.55 4.21
N PHE A 167 -14.45 -5.35 4.73
CA PHE A 167 -13.30 -5.17 5.63
C PHE A 167 -13.56 -5.82 6.97
N ASN A 168 -12.67 -6.74 7.35
CA ASN A 168 -12.71 -7.44 8.63
C ASN A 168 -11.48 -7.19 9.50
N LEU A 169 -10.51 -6.40 9.02
CA LEU A 169 -9.35 -5.96 9.77
C LEU A 169 -9.26 -4.44 9.79
N LYS A 170 -8.85 -3.89 10.94
CA LYS A 170 -8.49 -2.49 11.10
C LYS A 170 -7.07 -2.37 11.66
N LEU A 171 -6.20 -1.72 10.90
CA LEU A 171 -4.88 -1.26 11.34
C LEU A 171 -5.02 0.17 11.86
N THR A 172 -4.56 0.42 13.08
CA THR A 172 -4.41 1.79 13.60
C THR A 172 -2.93 2.09 13.77
N LEU A 173 -2.50 3.23 13.24
CA LEU A 173 -1.13 3.76 13.37
C LEU A 173 -1.18 5.01 14.25
N ASP A 174 -0.53 4.98 15.41
CA ASP A 174 -0.39 6.15 16.28
C ASP A 174 0.78 7.02 15.82
N LYS A 175 0.55 8.32 15.63
CA LYS A 175 1.53 9.25 15.06
C LYS A 175 2.06 8.80 13.70
N ASP A 176 1.14 8.53 12.77
CA ASP A 176 1.49 8.11 11.41
C ASP A 176 2.36 9.19 10.73
N PRO A 177 3.57 8.84 10.24
CA PRO A 177 4.47 9.80 9.60
C PRO A 177 3.87 10.44 8.34
N ARG A 178 2.88 9.80 7.70
CA ARG A 178 2.21 10.28 6.47
C ARG A 178 0.98 11.14 6.73
N THR A 179 0.59 11.32 7.97
CA THR A 179 -0.53 12.19 8.37
C THR A 179 -0.07 13.39 9.19
N GLY A 180 1.23 13.69 9.19
CA GLY A 180 1.79 14.74 10.05
C GLY A 180 1.80 14.35 11.52
N GLY A 181 1.89 13.05 11.83
CA GLY A 181 1.91 12.54 13.21
C GLY A 181 0.53 12.44 13.84
N GLN A 182 -0.55 12.36 13.05
CA GLN A 182 -1.88 12.07 13.56
C GLN A 182 -2.15 10.56 13.61
N THR A 183 -3.04 10.13 14.50
CA THR A 183 -3.54 8.75 14.49
C THR A 183 -4.36 8.51 13.23
N ALA A 184 -4.06 7.43 12.51
CA ALA A 184 -4.76 7.05 11.28
C ALA A 184 -5.23 5.60 11.35
N SER A 185 -6.37 5.31 10.71
CA SER A 185 -6.90 3.96 10.58
C SER A 185 -6.95 3.53 9.12
N TYR A 186 -6.59 2.28 8.89
CA TYR A 186 -6.61 1.62 7.60
C TYR A 186 -7.33 0.28 7.73
N PHE A 187 -7.90 -0.19 6.63
CA PHE A 187 -8.79 -1.34 6.61
C PHE A 187 -8.30 -2.36 5.59
N SER A 188 -8.42 -3.64 5.94
CA SER A 188 -8.05 -4.75 5.08
C SER A 188 -9.05 -5.91 5.20
N MET A 189 -8.90 -6.89 4.31
CA MET A 189 -9.69 -8.11 4.24
C MET A 189 -8.78 -9.30 4.59
N LEU A 190 -9.23 -10.22 5.46
CA LEU A 190 -8.51 -11.44 5.87
C LEU A 190 -8.31 -12.38 4.69
N ASP A 191 -9.37 -12.57 3.90
CA ASP A 191 -9.44 -13.58 2.86
C ASP A 191 -9.87 -12.99 1.51
N HIS A 192 -9.00 -13.18 0.53
CA HIS A 192 -9.26 -13.15 -0.90
C HIS A 192 -9.33 -11.79 -1.62
N SER A 193 -8.46 -11.67 -2.63
CA SER A 193 -8.65 -10.86 -3.85
C SER A 193 -10.05 -11.03 -4.49
N ASP A 194 -10.75 -12.10 -4.13
CA ASP A 194 -12.03 -12.50 -4.68
C ASP A 194 -13.21 -11.74 -4.07
N GLN A 195 -12.98 -10.91 -3.05
CA GLN A 195 -13.99 -10.00 -2.49
C GLN A 195 -13.76 -8.54 -2.85
N LEU A 196 -12.73 -8.24 -3.65
CA LEU A 196 -12.67 -6.93 -4.30
C LEU A 196 -13.99 -6.71 -5.05
N PRO A 197 -14.61 -5.53 -4.97
CA PRO A 197 -15.78 -5.21 -5.76
C PRO A 197 -15.58 -5.69 -7.19
N GLU A 198 -16.60 -6.28 -7.83
CA GLU A 198 -16.46 -6.96 -9.14
C GLU A 198 -15.66 -6.13 -10.15
N TRP A 199 -15.91 -4.81 -10.13
CA TRP A 199 -15.12 -3.86 -10.89
C TRP A 199 -13.62 -4.03 -10.58
N LEU A 200 -13.17 -3.76 -9.36
CA LEU A 200 -11.76 -3.82 -8.95
C LEU A 200 -11.09 -5.19 -9.21
N ARG A 201 -11.84 -6.30 -9.07
CA ARG A 201 -11.35 -7.64 -9.41
C ARG A 201 -11.08 -7.80 -10.91
N ALA A 202 -12.03 -7.38 -11.75
CA ALA A 202 -11.89 -7.41 -13.21
C ALA A 202 -10.73 -6.52 -13.69
N ALA A 203 -10.48 -5.41 -12.99
CA ALA A 203 -9.30 -4.57 -13.16
C ALA A 203 -8.02 -5.37 -12.97
N VAL A 204 -7.81 -5.95 -11.79
CA VAL A 204 -6.59 -6.70 -11.43
C VAL A 204 -6.34 -7.83 -12.43
N GLN A 205 -7.38 -8.62 -12.76
CA GLN A 205 -7.28 -9.72 -13.73
C GLN A 205 -6.89 -9.25 -15.14
N GLU A 206 -7.42 -8.11 -15.61
CA GLU A 206 -7.05 -7.54 -16.92
C GLU A 206 -5.60 -7.05 -16.94
N ALA A 207 -5.10 -6.43 -15.87
CA ALA A 207 -3.69 -6.06 -15.81
C ALA A 207 -2.80 -7.29 -15.81
N THR A 208 -3.04 -8.28 -14.94
CA THR A 208 -2.24 -9.51 -14.88
C THR A 208 -2.13 -10.18 -16.25
N ARG A 209 -3.25 -10.32 -16.98
CA ARG A 209 -3.27 -10.90 -18.33
C ARG A 209 -2.39 -10.14 -19.34
N ARG A 210 -2.26 -8.82 -19.21
CA ARG A 210 -1.41 -7.99 -20.09
C ARG A 210 0.06 -8.02 -19.71
N PHE A 211 0.40 -8.46 -18.51
CA PHE A 211 1.80 -8.65 -18.10
C PHE A 211 2.32 -10.04 -18.45
N GLU A 212 1.44 -11.05 -18.52
CA GLU A 212 1.79 -12.43 -18.84
C GLU A 212 1.81 -12.76 -20.35
N GLY A 213 1.25 -11.89 -21.21
CA GLY A 213 1.28 -12.01 -22.67
C GLY A 213 2.22 -11.02 -23.33
#